data_AF-A0A6G3LDP6-F1
#
_entry.id   AF-A0A6G3LDP6-F1
#
_cell.length_a   1.000
_cell.length_b   1.000
_cell.length_c   1.000
_cell.angle_alpha   90.00
_cell.angle_beta   90.00
_cell.angle_gamma   90.00
#
_symmetry.space_group_name_H-M   'P 1'
#
loop_
_entity.id
_entity.type
_entity.pdbx_description
1 polymer ?
#
loop_
_entity_poly.entity_id
_entity_poly.type
_entity_poly.pdbx_seq_one_letter_code
_entity_poly.pdbx_strand_id
1 'polypeptide(L)'
;MSGIPQTPGRGPNPIPGLFPYFATGLWSKYYEFTVNLSDVFGLSCPTNNGTTVYIAAHANVAKANENGDTVQTETAWGQGTRFNSRGNWGMYFTYNIICEECTHGGVCHLSGNPETAWAKGYNFSGGNWGMYVVYIGGNQTTDLLRGQHTDVGDVYIWRDGSDLVVRLVVRIVMNQSYSLTALHIQAATQLIGIPQANGNPIPGQFEYKVNFTDITTFYEARIHLDSSEQAASQLYVAIHAEVDTYVCTAT
;
A
#
# COMPACT_ATOMS: atom_id res chain seq x y z
N MET A 1 23.52 6.79 -5.73
CA MET A 1 23.57 5.41 -5.19
C MET A 1 24.59 5.21 -4.05
N SER A 2 25.26 6.25 -3.51
CA SER A 2 26.37 6.03 -2.56
C SER A 2 25.98 5.40 -1.21
N GLY A 3 24.68 5.31 -0.90
CA GLY A 3 24.17 4.64 0.30
C GLY A 3 23.89 3.14 0.15
N ILE A 4 23.99 2.57 -1.06
CA ILE A 4 23.86 1.11 -1.27
C ILE A 4 25.27 0.51 -1.28
N PRO A 5 25.62 -0.38 -0.32
CA PRO A 5 26.94 -1.00 -0.27
C PRO A 5 27.25 -1.74 -1.57
N GLN A 6 28.38 -1.39 -2.20
CA GLN A 6 28.85 -1.96 -3.46
C GLN A 6 30.32 -2.37 -3.38
N THR A 7 30.75 -3.31 -4.22
CA THR A 7 32.16 -3.72 -4.29
C THR A 7 33.07 -2.54 -4.66
N PRO A 8 34.06 -2.20 -3.81
CA PRO A 8 34.98 -1.11 -4.12
C PRO A 8 35.76 -1.37 -5.41
N GLY A 9 35.80 -0.38 -6.30
CA GLY A 9 36.67 -0.39 -7.49
C GLY A 9 36.31 -1.38 -8.61
N ARG A 10 35.16 -2.07 -8.56
CA ARG A 10 34.75 -3.08 -9.59
C ARG A 10 33.38 -2.79 -10.23
N GLY A 11 32.98 -1.54 -10.29
CA GLY A 11 31.66 -1.14 -10.79
C GLY A 11 30.54 -1.39 -9.76
N PRO A 12 29.29 -1.03 -10.08
CA PRO A 12 28.19 -1.01 -9.10
C PRO A 12 27.64 -2.41 -8.79
N ASN A 13 28.44 -3.34 -8.25
CA ASN A 13 27.91 -4.63 -7.78
C ASN A 13 27.43 -4.49 -6.33
N PRO A 14 26.11 -4.59 -6.03
CA PRO A 14 25.63 -4.53 -4.65
C PRO A 14 26.13 -5.71 -3.81
N ILE A 15 26.31 -5.48 -2.50
CA ILE A 15 26.70 -6.49 -1.51
C ILE A 15 25.54 -6.65 -0.50
N PRO A 16 24.58 -7.57 -0.74
CA PRO A 16 23.42 -7.74 0.14
C PRO A 16 23.75 -7.94 1.62
N GLY A 17 24.82 -8.68 1.92
CA GLY A 17 25.25 -8.95 3.30
C GLY A 17 25.75 -7.74 4.08
N LEU A 18 25.85 -6.56 3.46
CA LEU A 18 26.21 -5.30 4.11
C LEU A 18 25.05 -4.31 4.17
N PHE A 19 23.86 -4.69 3.72
CA PHE A 19 22.71 -3.79 3.73
C PHE A 19 22.34 -3.40 5.18
N PRO A 20 21.99 -2.11 5.42
CA PRO A 20 21.77 -1.60 6.78
C PRO A 20 20.52 -2.19 7.45
N TYR A 21 19.57 -2.69 6.64
CA TYR A 21 18.36 -3.35 7.10
C TYR A 21 18.39 -4.79 6.63
N PHE A 22 18.36 -5.73 7.58
CA PHE A 22 18.31 -7.15 7.28
C PHE A 22 17.60 -7.90 8.42
N ALA A 23 17.05 -9.06 8.08
CA ALA A 23 16.43 -9.98 9.02
C ALA A 23 16.84 -11.40 8.62
N THR A 24 16.98 -12.28 9.61
CA THR A 24 17.42 -13.66 9.44
C THR A 24 16.47 -14.62 10.16
N GLY A 25 16.54 -15.91 9.84
CA GLY A 25 15.69 -16.92 10.47
C GLY A 25 14.20 -16.79 10.11
N LEU A 26 13.90 -16.14 8.98
CA LEU A 26 12.54 -15.94 8.53
C LEU A 26 12.01 -17.21 7.83
N TRP A 27 10.83 -17.67 8.27
CA TRP A 27 10.04 -18.69 7.58
C TRP A 27 8.65 -18.13 7.28
N SER A 28 8.62 -17.02 6.53
CA SER A 28 7.43 -16.23 6.26
C SER A 28 7.39 -15.84 4.79
N LYS A 29 6.18 -15.64 4.26
CA LYS A 29 5.98 -15.21 2.87
C LYS A 29 6.24 -13.70 2.66
N TYR A 30 6.24 -12.93 3.74
CA TYR A 30 6.47 -11.50 3.75
C TYR A 30 7.24 -11.10 5.01
N TYR A 31 7.97 -10.00 4.93
CA TYR A 31 8.61 -9.33 6.05
C TYR A 31 8.73 -7.85 5.71
N GLU A 32 8.46 -6.98 6.67
CA GLU A 32 8.44 -5.54 6.46
C GLU A 32 9.55 -4.85 7.26
N PHE A 33 10.18 -3.85 6.64
CA PHE A 33 11.09 -2.94 7.32
C PHE A 33 10.45 -1.55 7.37
N THR A 34 10.40 -0.96 8.56
CA THR A 34 10.18 0.48 8.69
C THR A 34 11.54 1.17 8.65
N VAL A 35 11.78 1.92 7.58
CA VAL A 35 13.05 2.64 7.36
C VAL A 35 12.84 4.10 7.74
N ASN A 36 13.53 4.56 8.79
CA ASN A 36 13.54 5.98 9.09
C ASN A 36 14.52 6.72 8.17
N LEU A 37 13.97 7.50 7.24
CA LEU A 37 14.74 8.20 6.20
C LEU A 37 15.54 9.38 6.76
N SER A 38 15.07 10.02 7.83
CA SER A 38 15.82 11.11 8.49
C SER A 38 17.07 10.57 9.17
N ASP A 39 16.93 9.49 9.92
CA ASP A 39 18.00 8.99 10.81
C ASP A 39 19.12 8.32 10.01
N VAL A 40 18.76 7.61 8.94
CA VAL A 40 19.72 6.79 8.18
C VAL A 40 20.33 7.54 7.00
N PHE A 41 19.60 8.47 6.41
CA PHE A 41 20.07 9.17 5.21
C PHE A 41 20.22 10.67 5.40
N GLY A 42 19.93 11.20 6.59
CA GLY A 42 19.93 12.64 6.86
C GLY A 42 18.95 13.40 5.95
N LEU A 43 17.98 12.69 5.38
CA LEU A 43 17.03 13.28 4.44
C LEU A 43 16.05 14.14 5.22
N SER A 44 16.17 15.45 5.05
CA SER A 44 15.09 16.38 5.34
C SER A 44 14.06 16.31 4.22
N CYS A 45 12.83 16.70 4.53
CA CYS A 45 11.76 16.78 3.54
C CYS A 45 12.17 17.66 2.34
N PRO A 46 12.16 17.13 1.11
CA PRO A 46 12.54 17.91 -0.07
C PRO A 46 11.61 19.08 -0.29
N THR A 47 12.20 20.25 -0.57
CA THR A 47 11.48 21.53 -0.69
C THR A 47 10.86 21.77 -2.05
N ASN A 48 11.28 21.04 -3.11
CA ASN A 48 10.70 21.12 -4.45
C ASN A 48 11.00 19.83 -5.25
N ASN A 49 10.03 19.35 -6.04
CA ASN A 49 10.16 18.25 -7.02
C ASN A 49 10.45 16.84 -6.47
N GLY A 50 10.34 16.66 -5.15
CA GLY A 50 10.62 15.39 -4.47
C GLY A 50 12.10 15.01 -4.44
N THR A 51 12.41 13.92 -3.75
CA THR A 51 13.72 13.28 -3.71
C THR A 51 13.56 11.84 -4.13
N THR A 52 14.15 11.51 -5.28
CA THR A 52 14.23 10.13 -5.73
C THR A 52 15.23 9.36 -4.89
N VAL A 53 14.74 8.39 -4.12
CA VAL A 53 15.56 7.37 -3.46
C VAL A 53 15.65 6.11 -4.32
N TYR A 54 16.79 5.46 -4.21
CA TYR A 54 17.08 4.20 -4.89
C TYR A 54 17.01 3.08 -3.85
N ILE A 55 16.13 2.12 -4.08
CA ILE A 55 15.85 1.04 -3.15
C ILE A 55 16.31 -0.27 -3.79
N ALA A 56 17.07 -1.05 -3.03
CA ALA A 56 17.52 -2.38 -3.44
C ALA A 56 17.10 -3.36 -2.35
N ALA A 57 16.17 -4.25 -2.69
CA ALA A 57 15.67 -5.29 -1.80
C ALA A 57 16.16 -6.65 -2.29
N HIS A 58 16.76 -7.44 -1.39
CA HIS A 58 17.27 -8.78 -1.67
C HIS A 58 16.71 -9.76 -0.64
N ALA A 59 16.38 -10.97 -1.07
CA ALA A 59 15.94 -12.04 -0.19
C ALA A 59 16.59 -13.37 -0.55
N ASN A 60 16.87 -14.20 0.44
CA ASN A 60 17.08 -15.63 0.24
C ASN A 60 15.71 -16.29 0.32
N VAL A 61 15.29 -16.97 -0.74
CA VAL A 61 13.97 -17.58 -0.86
C VAL A 61 14.08 -19.09 -0.91
N ALA A 62 13.08 -19.78 -0.38
CA ALA A 62 12.99 -21.22 -0.39
C ALA A 62 11.66 -21.65 -1.03
N LYS A 63 11.72 -22.66 -1.90
CA LYS A 63 10.54 -23.37 -2.38
C LYS A 63 10.28 -24.53 -1.42
N ALA A 64 9.08 -24.57 -0.86
CA ALA A 64 8.62 -25.67 -0.02
C ALA A 64 7.75 -26.66 -0.82
N ASN A 65 7.79 -27.95 -0.48
CA ASN A 65 6.82 -28.95 -0.95
C ASN A 65 5.52 -28.90 -0.12
N GLU A 66 4.57 -29.78 -0.43
CA GLU A 66 3.28 -29.90 0.28
C GLU A 66 3.43 -30.23 1.77
N ASN A 67 4.55 -30.83 2.17
CA ASN A 67 4.85 -31.18 3.56
C ASN A 67 5.55 -30.04 4.32
N GLY A 68 5.86 -28.91 3.64
CA GLY A 68 6.59 -27.79 4.22
C GLY A 68 8.13 -27.94 4.17
N ASP A 69 8.65 -29.01 3.57
CA ASP A 69 10.09 -29.22 3.44
C ASP A 69 10.67 -28.35 2.34
N THR A 70 11.87 -27.80 2.56
CA THR A 70 12.59 -27.03 1.54
C THR A 70 13.10 -27.96 0.44
N VAL A 71 12.66 -27.73 -0.81
CA VAL A 71 13.11 -28.48 -1.98
C VAL A 71 14.08 -27.70 -2.86
N GLN A 72 14.14 -26.38 -2.72
CA GLN A 72 15.04 -25.51 -3.48
C GLN A 72 15.26 -24.21 -2.73
N THR A 73 16.45 -23.64 -2.82
CA THR A 73 16.76 -22.29 -2.30
C THR A 73 17.37 -21.45 -3.41
N GLU A 74 16.98 -20.18 -3.47
CA GLU A 74 17.45 -19.21 -4.45
C GLU A 74 17.65 -17.84 -3.80
N THR A 75 18.16 -16.90 -4.59
CA THR A 75 18.17 -15.47 -4.25
C THR A 75 17.08 -14.77 -5.06
N ALA A 76 16.49 -13.73 -4.50
CA ALA A 76 15.47 -12.91 -5.11
C ALA A 76 15.84 -11.44 -4.97
N TRP A 77 15.44 -10.62 -5.94
CA TRP A 77 15.57 -9.16 -5.89
C TRP A 77 14.22 -8.50 -6.15
N GLY A 78 14.01 -7.34 -5.53
CA GLY A 78 12.93 -6.44 -5.91
C GLY A 78 13.09 -6.06 -7.39
N GLN A 79 12.04 -6.28 -8.17
CA GLN A 79 12.07 -6.06 -9.61
C GLN A 79 12.37 -4.59 -9.94
N GLY A 80 13.30 -4.36 -10.86
CA GLY A 80 13.67 -3.01 -11.26
C GLY A 80 14.81 -2.97 -12.28
N THR A 81 15.59 -1.90 -12.24
CA THR A 81 16.75 -1.70 -13.12
C THR A 81 17.96 -2.45 -12.56
N ARG A 82 18.66 -3.20 -13.42
CA ARG A 82 19.91 -3.86 -13.03
C ARG A 82 20.98 -2.83 -12.69
N PHE A 83 21.78 -3.10 -11.65
CA PHE A 83 22.95 -2.29 -11.36
C PHE A 83 24.05 -2.42 -12.43
N ASN A 84 24.26 -3.63 -12.96
CA ASN A 84 25.26 -3.92 -13.98
C ASN A 84 24.63 -4.54 -15.22
N SER A 85 25.20 -4.24 -16.39
CA SER A 85 24.84 -4.88 -17.66
C SER A 85 25.41 -6.28 -17.81
N ARG A 86 26.40 -6.66 -16.99
CA ARG A 86 27.06 -7.99 -16.96
C ARG A 86 27.43 -8.37 -15.53
N GLY A 87 27.43 -9.67 -15.22
CA GLY A 87 27.79 -10.17 -13.90
C GLY A 87 26.57 -10.41 -13.01
N ASN A 88 26.58 -9.85 -11.79
CA ASN A 88 25.47 -10.06 -10.85
C ASN A 88 24.16 -9.48 -11.41
N TRP A 89 23.05 -10.08 -10.99
CA TRP A 89 21.72 -9.72 -11.46
C TRP A 89 20.97 -8.81 -10.49
N GLY A 90 21.69 -8.19 -9.55
CA GLY A 90 21.10 -7.30 -8.56
C GLY A 90 20.36 -6.14 -9.23
N MET A 91 19.21 -5.82 -8.67
CA MET A 91 18.31 -4.78 -9.17
C MET A 91 18.04 -3.72 -8.10
N TYR A 92 17.71 -2.52 -8.56
CA TYR A 92 17.13 -1.47 -7.75
C TYR A 92 15.88 -0.93 -8.43
N PHE A 93 14.99 -0.37 -7.65
CA PHE A 93 13.90 0.45 -8.14
C PHE A 93 13.99 1.83 -7.49
N THR A 94 13.30 2.81 -8.08
CA THR A 94 13.29 4.19 -7.60
C THR A 94 11.95 4.50 -6.97
N TYR A 95 11.99 5.27 -5.89
CA TYR A 95 10.81 5.84 -5.27
C TYR A 95 11.00 7.34 -5.11
N ASN A 96 10.05 8.16 -5.56
CA ASN A 96 10.13 9.60 -5.41
C ASN A 96 9.45 10.03 -4.11
N ILE A 97 10.23 10.46 -3.13
CA ILE A 97 9.71 11.00 -1.88
C ILE A 97 9.32 12.45 -2.15
N ILE A 98 8.04 12.75 -2.14
CA ILE A 98 7.57 14.13 -2.17
C ILE A 98 7.14 14.46 -0.75
N CYS A 99 7.81 15.43 -0.14
CA CYS A 99 7.24 16.09 1.03
C CYS A 99 6.48 17.29 0.54
N GLU A 100 5.25 17.44 1.02
CA GLU A 100 4.46 18.60 0.71
C GLU A 100 5.03 19.82 1.43
N GLU A 101 4.93 20.98 0.78
CA GLU A 101 5.52 22.26 1.20
C GLU A 101 5.06 22.75 2.60
N CYS A 102 4.15 22.03 3.25
CA CYS A 102 3.62 22.31 4.59
C CYS A 102 4.68 22.38 5.71
N THR A 103 5.94 21.99 5.45
CA THR A 103 7.03 22.02 6.46
C THR A 103 7.93 23.26 6.41
N HIS A 104 7.71 24.18 5.46
CA HIS A 104 8.42 25.48 5.39
C HIS A 104 7.56 26.68 5.85
N GLY A 105 6.65 26.47 6.80
CA GLY A 105 5.82 27.53 7.37
C GLY A 105 4.47 27.76 6.65
N GLY A 106 4.23 27.07 5.54
CA GLY A 106 2.96 27.13 4.84
C GLY A 106 1.81 26.47 5.61
N VAL A 107 0.62 27.06 5.53
CA VAL A 107 -0.61 26.49 6.10
C VAL A 107 -1.37 25.75 5.00
N CYS A 108 -1.72 24.50 5.28
CA CYS A 108 -2.42 23.62 4.35
C CYS A 108 -3.88 23.52 4.77
N HIS A 109 -4.80 23.71 3.82
CA HIS A 109 -6.23 23.73 4.09
C HIS A 109 -6.99 22.89 3.07
N LEU A 110 -7.94 22.11 3.58
CA LEU A 110 -8.91 21.38 2.77
C LEU A 110 -9.74 22.36 1.95
N SER A 111 -10.09 21.97 0.72
CA SER A 111 -10.91 22.80 -0.16
C SER A 111 -12.35 22.90 0.31
N GLY A 112 -12.79 21.96 1.17
CA GLY A 112 -14.13 21.88 1.71
C GLY A 112 -15.15 21.27 0.74
N ASN A 113 -14.68 20.56 -0.30
CA ASN A 113 -15.53 19.96 -1.33
C ASN A 113 -15.20 18.47 -1.52
N PRO A 114 -15.43 17.64 -0.50
CA PRO A 114 -15.19 16.21 -0.61
C PRO A 114 -16.09 15.58 -1.68
N GLU A 115 -15.52 14.67 -2.47
CA GLU A 115 -16.26 13.84 -3.42
C GLU A 115 -16.11 12.37 -3.09
N THR A 116 -17.08 11.58 -3.51
CA THR A 116 -17.03 10.12 -3.41
C THR A 116 -15.89 9.55 -4.24
N ALA A 117 -15.21 8.55 -3.67
CA ALA A 117 -14.26 7.69 -4.34
C ALA A 117 -14.49 6.21 -3.99
N TRP A 118 -14.13 5.31 -4.90
CA TRP A 118 -14.21 3.86 -4.71
C TRP A 118 -12.92 3.18 -5.11
N ALA A 119 -12.53 2.13 -4.39
CA ALA A 119 -11.50 1.23 -4.89
C ALA A 119 -11.98 0.58 -6.20
N LYS A 120 -11.15 0.69 -7.25
CA LYS A 120 -11.47 0.19 -8.58
C LYS A 120 -11.65 -1.33 -8.55
N GLY A 121 -12.76 -1.80 -9.12
CA GLY A 121 -13.09 -3.21 -9.16
C GLY A 121 -14.28 -3.49 -10.07
N TYR A 122 -15.22 -4.29 -9.57
CA TYR A 122 -16.47 -4.61 -10.26
C TYR A 122 -17.58 -3.67 -9.81
N ASN A 123 -18.45 -3.27 -10.73
CA ASN A 123 -19.61 -2.47 -10.39
C ASN A 123 -20.61 -3.31 -9.60
N PHE A 124 -21.24 -2.69 -8.61
CA PHE A 124 -22.49 -3.21 -8.08
C PHE A 124 -23.59 -3.17 -9.17
N SER A 125 -24.61 -4.02 -9.01
CA SER A 125 -25.69 -4.15 -10.01
C SER A 125 -26.72 -3.00 -9.97
N GLY A 126 -26.62 -2.12 -8.99
CA GLY A 126 -27.47 -0.94 -8.86
C GLY A 126 -27.23 0.11 -9.95
N GLY A 127 -27.95 1.22 -9.84
CA GLY A 127 -27.86 2.35 -10.77
C GLY A 127 -26.78 3.37 -10.42
N ASN A 128 -26.12 3.23 -9.27
CA ASN A 128 -24.98 4.05 -8.90
C ASN A 128 -23.66 3.43 -9.38
N TRP A 129 -22.57 4.17 -9.24
CA TRP A 129 -21.24 3.75 -9.71
C TRP A 129 -20.41 3.11 -8.59
N GLY A 130 -21.05 2.58 -7.55
CA GLY A 130 -20.33 1.91 -6.47
C GLY A 130 -19.57 0.70 -7.00
N MET A 131 -18.40 0.42 -6.43
CA MET A 131 -17.54 -0.70 -6.83
C MET A 131 -17.16 -1.58 -5.65
N TYR A 132 -16.88 -2.85 -5.93
CA TYR A 132 -16.26 -3.78 -4.98
C TYR A 132 -15.06 -4.47 -5.60
N VAL A 133 -14.11 -4.83 -4.76
CA VAL A 133 -12.94 -5.61 -5.12
C VAL A 133 -13.20 -7.07 -4.79
N VAL A 134 -12.85 -7.98 -5.70
CA VAL A 134 -12.77 -9.40 -5.39
C VAL A 134 -11.34 -9.68 -4.92
N TYR A 135 -11.20 -9.99 -3.63
CA TYR A 135 -9.92 -10.32 -3.00
C TYR A 135 -9.77 -11.83 -2.89
N ILE A 136 -8.69 -12.37 -3.46
CA ILE A 136 -8.43 -13.83 -3.56
C ILE A 136 -7.20 -14.29 -2.75
N GLY A 137 -6.67 -13.43 -1.88
CA GLY A 137 -5.46 -13.69 -1.09
C GLY A 137 -4.19 -13.02 -1.64
N GLY A 138 -3.12 -13.10 -0.87
CA GLY A 138 -1.85 -12.40 -1.15
C GLY A 138 -1.95 -10.90 -0.91
N ASN A 139 -1.03 -10.14 -1.50
CA ASN A 139 -1.09 -8.68 -1.51
C ASN A 139 -1.72 -8.25 -2.83
N GLN A 140 -2.80 -7.48 -2.76
CA GLN A 140 -3.52 -6.97 -3.92
C GLN A 140 -3.52 -5.44 -3.89
N THR A 141 -3.33 -4.81 -5.06
CA THR A 141 -3.35 -3.36 -5.22
C THR A 141 -4.37 -2.97 -6.28
N THR A 142 -5.08 -1.86 -6.07
CA THR A 142 -5.98 -1.25 -7.05
C THR A 142 -6.08 0.25 -6.84
N ASP A 143 -6.44 0.99 -7.90
CA ASP A 143 -6.59 2.45 -7.87
C ASP A 143 -7.79 2.86 -6.99
N LEU A 144 -7.73 4.06 -6.41
CA LEU A 144 -8.84 4.75 -5.75
C LEU A 144 -9.41 5.79 -6.73
N LEU A 145 -10.62 5.57 -7.23
CA LEU A 145 -11.23 6.40 -8.27
C LEU A 145 -12.23 7.39 -7.67
N ARG A 146 -11.89 8.69 -7.68
CA ARG A 146 -12.78 9.82 -7.36
C ARG A 146 -13.62 10.18 -8.58
N GLY A 147 -14.92 10.41 -8.37
CA GLY A 147 -15.83 10.82 -9.45
C GLY A 147 -15.83 9.87 -10.65
N GLN A 148 -15.84 8.55 -10.41
CA GLN A 148 -15.83 7.44 -11.40
C GLN A 148 -14.52 7.20 -12.16
N HIS A 149 -13.70 8.23 -12.40
CA HIS A 149 -12.61 8.11 -13.39
C HIS A 149 -11.27 8.69 -12.96
N THR A 150 -11.24 9.54 -11.93
CA THR A 150 -10.00 10.21 -11.52
C THR A 150 -9.27 9.35 -10.51
N ASP A 151 -8.12 8.83 -10.88
CA ASP A 151 -7.22 8.16 -9.94
C ASP A 151 -6.63 9.17 -8.95
N VAL A 152 -6.94 8.99 -7.67
CA VAL A 152 -6.52 9.85 -6.56
C VAL A 152 -5.70 9.13 -5.52
N GLY A 153 -5.29 7.89 -5.77
CA GLY A 153 -4.46 7.12 -4.85
C GLY A 153 -4.52 5.63 -5.07
N ASP A 154 -3.77 4.89 -4.26
CA ASP A 154 -3.70 3.45 -4.29
C ASP A 154 -4.35 2.83 -3.06
N VAL A 155 -5.00 1.68 -3.27
CA VAL A 155 -5.56 0.83 -2.22
C VAL A 155 -4.81 -0.50 -2.21
N TYR A 156 -4.23 -0.86 -1.07
CA TYR A 156 -3.56 -2.12 -0.84
C TYR A 156 -4.40 -2.98 0.11
N ILE A 157 -4.56 -4.25 -0.22
CA ILE A 157 -5.38 -5.21 0.52
C ILE A 157 -4.57 -6.47 0.77
N TRP A 158 -4.48 -6.89 2.03
CA TRP A 158 -3.87 -8.16 2.41
C TRP A 158 -4.49 -8.70 3.70
N ARG A 159 -4.21 -9.96 4.04
CA ARG A 159 -4.53 -10.53 5.35
C ARG A 159 -3.29 -10.51 6.23
N ASP A 160 -3.44 -10.03 7.45
CA ASP A 160 -2.40 -10.01 8.48
C ASP A 160 -2.90 -10.71 9.75
N GLY A 161 -1.99 -11.30 10.52
CA GLY A 161 -2.30 -12.00 11.76
C GLY A 161 -1.80 -13.44 11.83
N SER A 162 -2.06 -14.08 12.97
CA SER A 162 -1.74 -15.48 13.24
C SER A 162 -2.99 -16.36 13.07
N ASP A 163 -2.83 -17.69 13.23
CA ASP A 163 -3.93 -18.67 13.16
C ASP A 163 -5.12 -18.37 14.11
N LEU A 164 -4.93 -17.52 15.12
CA LEU A 164 -5.95 -17.18 16.12
C LEU A 164 -6.74 -15.92 15.79
N VAL A 165 -6.16 -14.96 15.07
CA VAL A 165 -6.83 -13.70 14.68
C VAL A 165 -6.28 -13.24 13.36
N VAL A 166 -6.98 -13.57 12.27
CA VAL A 166 -6.70 -13.01 10.94
C VAL A 166 -7.54 -11.76 10.75
N ARG A 167 -6.90 -10.69 10.29
CA ARG A 167 -7.53 -9.41 9.94
C ARG A 167 -7.36 -9.14 8.46
N LEU A 168 -8.36 -8.51 7.84
CA LEU A 168 -8.18 -7.88 6.55
C LEU A 168 -7.57 -6.50 6.79
N VAL A 169 -6.43 -6.24 6.19
CA VAL A 169 -5.80 -4.93 6.21
C VAL A 169 -6.06 -4.24 4.90
N VAL A 170 -6.56 -3.01 4.99
CA VAL A 170 -6.78 -2.12 3.85
C VAL A 170 -5.99 -0.85 4.10
N ARG A 171 -5.01 -0.59 3.25
CA ARG A 171 -4.14 0.57 3.31
C ARG A 171 -4.44 1.48 2.12
N ILE A 172 -4.63 2.75 2.39
CA ILE A 172 -4.85 3.78 1.36
C ILE A 172 -3.68 4.75 1.38
N VAL A 173 -3.15 5.04 0.19
CA VAL A 173 -2.12 6.06 -0.03
C VAL A 173 -2.66 7.03 -1.06
N MET A 174 -2.83 8.29 -0.70
CA MET A 174 -3.38 9.31 -1.58
C MET A 174 -2.32 9.85 -2.53
N ASN A 175 -2.74 10.21 -3.75
CA ASN A 175 -1.95 11.02 -4.67
C ASN A 175 -1.81 12.45 -4.10
N GLN A 176 -0.81 13.17 -4.59
CA GLN A 176 -0.51 14.54 -4.16
C GLN A 176 -1.75 15.44 -4.22
N SER A 177 -1.92 16.32 -3.24
CA SER A 177 -3.05 17.27 -3.11
C SER A 177 -4.41 16.64 -2.80
N TYR A 178 -4.50 15.33 -2.53
CA TYR A 178 -5.74 14.66 -2.12
C TYR A 178 -5.68 14.15 -0.68
N SER A 179 -6.79 14.31 0.04
CA SER A 179 -6.94 13.91 1.44
C SER A 179 -8.20 13.07 1.62
N LEU A 180 -8.10 12.04 2.45
CA LEU A 180 -9.27 11.36 2.99
C LEU A 180 -10.03 12.31 3.93
N THR A 181 -11.36 12.23 3.88
CA THR A 181 -12.29 12.88 4.81
C THR A 181 -13.21 11.87 5.46
N ALA A 182 -13.51 10.76 4.78
CA ALA A 182 -14.14 9.58 5.36
C ALA A 182 -13.66 8.30 4.66
N LEU A 183 -13.72 7.18 5.38
CA LEU A 183 -13.46 5.84 4.86
C LEU A 183 -14.46 4.85 5.43
N HIS A 184 -15.11 4.10 4.53
CA HIS A 184 -16.08 3.05 4.83
C HIS A 184 -15.65 1.75 4.16
N ILE A 185 -15.56 0.66 4.93
CA ILE A 185 -15.14 -0.64 4.41
C ILE A 185 -16.08 -1.74 4.90
N GLN A 186 -16.49 -2.60 3.96
CA GLN A 186 -17.18 -3.85 4.24
C GLN A 186 -16.46 -5.00 3.54
N ALA A 187 -16.20 -6.08 4.26
CA ALA A 187 -15.85 -7.38 3.68
C ALA A 187 -17.03 -8.34 3.82
N ALA A 188 -17.14 -9.31 2.91
CA ALA A 188 -18.10 -10.40 3.00
C ALA A 188 -17.65 -11.59 2.16
N THR A 189 -18.10 -12.80 2.50
CA THR A 189 -17.89 -14.02 1.70
C THR A 189 -18.76 -14.07 0.44
N GLN A 190 -19.81 -13.26 0.37
CA GLN A 190 -20.71 -13.14 -0.77
C GLN A 190 -21.07 -11.67 -1.01
N LEU A 191 -21.30 -11.30 -2.26
CA LEU A 191 -21.67 -9.92 -2.62
C LEU A 191 -22.92 -9.43 -1.87
N ILE A 192 -23.92 -10.30 -1.65
CA ILE A 192 -25.14 -9.96 -0.91
C ILE A 192 -24.90 -9.64 0.57
N GLY A 193 -23.74 -10.05 1.12
CA GLY A 193 -23.34 -9.72 2.48
C GLY A 193 -22.90 -8.26 2.65
N ILE A 194 -22.68 -7.53 1.56
CA ILE A 194 -22.40 -6.09 1.64
C ILE A 194 -23.72 -5.32 1.74
N PRO A 195 -23.90 -4.41 2.72
CA PRO A 195 -25.11 -3.62 2.87
C PRO A 195 -25.48 -2.86 1.59
N GLN A 196 -26.67 -3.15 1.06
CA GLN A 196 -27.14 -2.66 -0.23
C GLN A 196 -28.66 -2.41 -0.23
N ALA A 197 -29.11 -1.46 -1.05
CA ALA A 197 -30.53 -1.24 -1.39
C ALA A 197 -30.70 -1.21 -2.91
N ASN A 198 -31.54 -2.11 -3.45
CA ASN A 198 -31.77 -2.25 -4.89
C ASN A 198 -30.45 -2.40 -5.69
N GLY A 199 -29.50 -3.18 -5.16
CA GLY A 199 -28.18 -3.38 -5.75
C GLY A 199 -27.21 -2.21 -5.60
N ASN A 200 -27.61 -1.08 -5.00
CA ASN A 200 -26.68 0.01 -4.67
C ASN A 200 -26.07 -0.21 -3.29
N PRO A 201 -24.74 -0.13 -3.11
CA PRO A 201 -24.13 -0.19 -1.78
C PRO A 201 -24.54 0.99 -0.91
N ILE A 202 -24.57 0.78 0.40
CA ILE A 202 -24.90 1.80 1.41
C ILE A 202 -23.68 2.01 2.33
N PRO A 203 -22.69 2.86 1.96
CA PRO A 203 -21.45 3.02 2.73
C PRO A 203 -21.65 3.33 4.21
N GLY A 204 -22.66 4.13 4.57
CA GLY A 204 -22.96 4.45 5.97
C GLY A 204 -23.37 3.25 6.84
N GLN A 205 -23.73 2.12 6.23
CA GLN A 205 -24.03 0.85 6.92
C GLN A 205 -22.87 -0.13 6.95
N PHE A 206 -21.73 0.20 6.34
CA PHE A 206 -20.55 -0.67 6.38
C PHE A 206 -20.03 -0.82 7.81
N GLU A 207 -19.47 -1.98 8.10
CA GLU A 207 -18.97 -2.33 9.43
C GLU A 207 -17.85 -1.40 9.89
N TYR A 208 -16.84 -1.20 9.04
CA TYR A 208 -15.72 -0.33 9.35
C TYR A 208 -15.95 1.09 8.83
N LYS A 209 -15.86 2.09 9.71
CA LYS A 209 -16.07 3.50 9.36
C LYS A 209 -15.17 4.42 10.18
N VAL A 210 -14.58 5.41 9.52
CA VAL A 210 -13.76 6.46 10.16
C VAL A 210 -13.90 7.78 9.40
N ASN A 211 -13.84 8.89 10.11
CA ASN A 211 -13.83 10.25 9.54
C ASN A 211 -12.53 10.96 9.91
N PHE A 212 -12.10 11.88 9.05
CA PHE A 212 -10.87 12.65 9.19
C PHE A 212 -11.20 14.14 9.12
N THR A 213 -10.71 14.89 10.10
CA THR A 213 -10.84 16.36 10.13
C THR A 213 -9.58 17.06 9.64
N ASP A 214 -8.44 16.38 9.74
CA ASP A 214 -7.14 16.88 9.31
C ASP A 214 -6.75 16.25 7.97
N ILE A 215 -5.83 16.92 7.26
CA ILE A 215 -5.28 16.42 6.01
C ILE A 215 -4.67 15.03 6.25
N THR A 216 -5.26 14.02 5.61
CA THR A 216 -4.95 12.60 5.77
C THR A 216 -4.63 12.02 4.40
N THR A 217 -3.33 11.95 4.09
CA THR A 217 -2.82 11.39 2.82
C THR A 217 -2.53 9.89 2.91
N PHE A 218 -2.67 9.31 4.10
CA PHE A 218 -2.35 7.92 4.37
C PHE A 218 -3.24 7.37 5.48
N TYR A 219 -3.76 6.16 5.31
CA TYR A 219 -4.46 5.46 6.38
C TYR A 219 -4.39 3.93 6.23
N GLU A 220 -4.33 3.21 7.35
CA GLU A 220 -4.40 1.74 7.40
C GLU A 220 -5.53 1.30 8.31
N ALA A 221 -6.53 0.65 7.73
CA ALA A 221 -7.63 0.02 8.45
C ALA A 221 -7.33 -1.47 8.68
N ARG A 222 -7.55 -1.94 9.91
CA ARG A 222 -7.45 -3.36 10.28
C ARG A 222 -8.83 -3.87 10.65
N ILE A 223 -9.46 -4.57 9.72
CA ILE A 223 -10.84 -5.05 9.81
C ILE A 223 -10.83 -6.45 10.41
N HIS A 224 -11.64 -6.66 11.44
CA HIS A 224 -11.84 -7.99 12.00
C HIS A 224 -12.59 -8.85 10.98
N LEU A 225 -12.15 -10.09 10.79
CA LEU A 225 -12.86 -11.06 9.96
C LEU A 225 -13.54 -12.08 10.87
N ASP A 226 -14.78 -12.42 10.59
CA ASP A 226 -15.45 -13.53 11.27
C ASP A 226 -14.86 -14.88 10.85
N SER A 227 -15.25 -15.97 11.52
CA SER A 227 -14.70 -17.30 11.23
C SER A 227 -14.94 -17.78 9.79
N SER A 228 -16.05 -17.36 9.17
CA SER A 228 -16.38 -17.71 7.79
C SER A 228 -15.52 -16.93 6.78
N GLU A 229 -15.27 -15.65 7.06
CA GLU A 229 -14.45 -14.78 6.23
C GLU A 229 -12.96 -15.13 6.31
N GLN A 230 -12.49 -15.55 7.48
CA GLN A 230 -11.12 -16.04 7.68
C GLN A 230 -10.87 -17.31 6.87
N ALA A 231 -11.84 -18.24 6.85
CA ALA A 231 -11.75 -19.50 6.11
C ALA A 231 -11.98 -19.34 4.60
N ALA A 232 -12.54 -18.22 4.14
CA ALA A 232 -12.86 -18.02 2.74
C ALA A 232 -11.60 -17.85 1.87
N SER A 233 -11.59 -18.53 0.72
CA SER A 233 -10.58 -18.33 -0.34
C SER A 233 -10.80 -17.03 -1.13
N GLN A 234 -11.98 -16.45 -1.02
CA GLN A 234 -12.38 -15.22 -1.71
C GLN A 234 -13.22 -14.33 -0.78
N LEU A 235 -12.97 -13.03 -0.82
CA LEU A 235 -13.82 -12.01 -0.19
C LEU A 235 -14.27 -10.97 -1.23
N TYR A 236 -15.46 -10.44 -1.02
CA TYR A 236 -15.97 -9.25 -1.68
C TYR A 236 -15.73 -8.08 -0.74
N VAL A 237 -14.96 -7.09 -1.18
CA VAL A 237 -14.54 -5.96 -0.34
C VAL A 237 -15.00 -4.66 -0.98
N ALA A 238 -15.93 -3.98 -0.32
CA ALA A 238 -16.39 -2.65 -0.71
C ALA A 238 -15.59 -1.61 0.05
N ILE A 239 -14.88 -0.74 -0.67
CA ILE A 239 -14.01 0.30 -0.09
C ILE A 239 -14.45 1.63 -0.69
N HIS A 240 -15.18 2.40 0.10
CA HIS A 240 -15.68 3.72 -0.25
C HIS A 240 -14.93 4.77 0.56
N ALA A 241 -14.48 5.82 -0.09
CA ALA A 241 -13.88 6.97 0.57
C ALA A 241 -14.61 8.26 0.18
N GLU A 242 -14.54 9.25 1.06
CA GLU A 242 -14.78 10.64 0.70
C GLU A 242 -13.43 11.33 0.63
N VAL A 243 -13.15 11.98 -0.50
CA VAL A 243 -11.85 12.55 -0.83
C VAL A 243 -12.00 14.02 -1.17
N ASP A 244 -11.31 14.85 -0.41
CA ASP A 244 -11.19 16.29 -0.68
C ASP A 244 -9.81 16.58 -1.28
N THR A 245 -9.68 17.74 -1.91
CA THR A 245 -8.37 18.31 -2.24
C THR A 245 -7.92 19.23 -1.11
N TYR A 246 -6.61 19.47 -1.01
CA TYR A 246 -6.09 20.57 -0.21
C TYR A 246 -5.09 21.37 -1.01
N VAL A 247 -4.91 22.61 -0.57
CA VAL A 247 -3.92 23.52 -1.10
C VAL A 247 -3.02 23.99 0.03
N CYS A 248 -1.75 24.14 -0.30
CA CYS A 248 -0.72 24.60 0.61
C CYS A 248 -0.37 26.03 0.20
N THR A 249 -0.51 26.99 1.09
CA THR A 249 -0.07 28.37 0.84
C THR A 249 1.22 28.63 1.61
N ALA A 250 2.28 29.01 0.92
CA ALA A 250 3.50 29.52 1.55
C ALA A 250 3.17 30.81 2.32
N THR A 251 3.72 30.92 3.53
CA THR A 251 3.72 32.16 4.33
C THR A 251 4.84 33.10 3.93
#